data_AF-A0A955G6L7-F1
#
_entry.id   AF-A0A955G6L7-F1
#
_cell.length_a   1.000
_cell.length_b   1.000
_cell.length_c   1.000
_cell.angle_alpha   90.00
_cell.angle_beta   90.00
_cell.angle_gamma   90.00
#
_symmetry.space_group_name_H-M   'P 1'
#
loop_
_entity.id
_entity.type
_entity.pdbx_description
1 polymer ?
#
loop_
_entity_poly.entity_id
_entity_poly.type
_entity_poly.pdbx_seq_one_letter_code
_entity_poly.pdbx_strand_id
1 'polypeptide(L)'
;EQAAIDSIEEKTRHPGYETLVRVVASSNTAARSQAILSSMVASFALFDSPGRNGFKFVPAKSIEHFVTAFIFRFFPQEITQNILNSVELSTIFHFPDQKNTPTSQLQRQASKQVDGPNGVPEQGLLLGFNVFRGVKKAIRLSEDDRRRHMYIIGQTGTGKSWMLKSLVMQDVLSGRGLAFIDPHGDAAEDIM
;
A
#
# COMPACT_ATOMS: atom_id res chain seq x y z
N GLU A 1 38.17 -5.64 25.08
CA GLU A 1 37.78 -4.30 25.55
C GLU A 1 37.60 -3.34 24.37
N GLN A 2 38.63 -3.12 23.53
CA GLN A 2 38.55 -2.25 22.35
C GLN A 2 37.35 -2.54 21.41
N ALA A 3 37.13 -3.80 21.03
CA ALA A 3 36.03 -4.17 20.12
C ALA A 3 34.62 -3.91 20.68
N ALA A 4 34.47 -3.77 22.00
CA ALA A 4 33.20 -3.39 22.62
C ALA A 4 32.98 -1.88 22.51
N ILE A 5 34.04 -1.09 22.78
CA ILE A 5 34.05 0.36 22.62
C ILE A 5 33.72 0.73 21.17
N ASP A 6 34.39 0.12 20.21
CA ASP A 6 34.16 0.36 18.78
C ASP A 6 32.69 0.08 18.40
N SER A 7 32.09 -0.99 18.95
CA SER A 7 30.69 -1.32 18.66
C SER A 7 29.68 -0.35 19.27
N ILE A 8 30.00 0.27 20.41
CA ILE A 8 29.20 1.33 21.02
C ILE A 8 29.32 2.59 20.16
N GLU A 9 30.53 2.94 19.73
CA GLU A 9 30.78 4.10 18.88
C GLU A 9 29.99 3.99 17.57
N GLU A 10 30.08 2.85 16.87
CA GLU A 10 29.29 2.58 15.65
C GLU A 10 27.78 2.70 15.89
N LYS A 11 27.27 2.20 17.03
CA LYS A 11 25.85 2.32 17.37
C LYS A 11 25.43 3.77 17.56
N THR A 12 26.27 4.59 18.19
CA THR A 12 26.01 6.01 18.48
C THR A 12 26.19 6.95 17.28
N ARG A 13 26.79 6.48 16.17
CA ARG A 13 26.87 7.25 14.91
C ARG A 13 25.52 7.58 14.29
N HIS A 14 24.49 6.84 14.67
CA HIS A 14 23.14 7.02 14.17
C HIS A 14 22.21 7.47 15.31
N PRO A 15 21.16 8.26 15.02
CA PRO A 15 20.18 8.65 16.02
C PRO A 15 19.54 7.43 16.69
N GLY A 16 19.54 7.43 18.02
CA GLY A 16 18.93 6.40 18.87
C GLY A 16 17.49 6.78 19.25
N TYR A 17 16.62 5.78 19.29
CA TYR A 17 15.20 5.94 19.66
C TYR A 17 14.81 4.95 20.75
N GLU A 18 14.07 5.44 21.75
CA GLU A 18 13.37 4.59 22.70
C GLU A 18 12.36 3.73 21.94
N THR A 19 12.53 2.42 22.02
CA THR A 19 11.81 1.47 21.20
C THR A 19 11.03 0.49 22.06
N LEU A 20 9.81 0.18 21.64
CA LEU A 20 8.96 -0.81 22.27
C LEU A 20 8.41 -1.77 21.23
N VAL A 21 8.81 -3.03 21.32
CA VAL A 21 8.32 -4.11 20.47
C VAL A 21 7.27 -4.90 21.25
N ARG A 22 6.05 -4.95 20.71
CA ARG A 22 4.94 -5.76 21.26
C ARG A 22 4.49 -6.77 20.22
N VAL A 23 4.36 -8.03 20.63
CA VAL A 23 3.90 -9.12 19.78
C VAL A 23 2.59 -9.67 20.35
N VAL A 24 1.56 -9.73 19.50
CA VAL A 24 0.24 -10.29 19.83
C VAL A 24 -0.11 -11.31 18.75
N ALA A 25 -0.54 -12.50 19.17
CA ALA A 25 -1.07 -13.53 18.27
C ALA A 25 -2.50 -13.88 18.69
N SER A 26 -3.41 -13.93 17.71
CA SER A 26 -4.80 -14.33 17.91
C SER A 26 -5.19 -15.41 16.91
N SER A 27 -5.93 -16.41 17.37
CA SER A 27 -6.46 -17.50 16.55
C SER A 27 -7.59 -18.21 17.27
N ASN A 28 -8.27 -19.13 16.58
CA ASN A 28 -9.42 -19.86 17.10
C ASN A 28 -9.07 -20.84 18.24
N THR A 29 -7.78 -21.13 18.50
CA THR A 29 -7.35 -22.02 19.59
C THR A 29 -6.11 -21.48 20.30
N ALA A 30 -6.00 -21.72 21.61
CA ALA A 30 -4.84 -21.28 22.39
C ALA A 30 -3.52 -21.88 21.88
N ALA A 31 -3.53 -23.17 21.49
CA ALA A 31 -2.36 -23.86 20.97
C ALA A 31 -1.81 -23.21 19.69
N ARG A 32 -2.70 -22.82 18.77
CA ARG A 32 -2.30 -22.14 17.53
C ARG A 32 -1.78 -20.74 17.79
N SER A 33 -2.42 -19.98 18.69
CA SER A 33 -1.93 -18.64 19.08
C SER A 33 -0.54 -18.72 19.69
N GLN A 34 -0.29 -19.72 20.56
CA GLN A 34 1.03 -19.94 21.14
C GLN A 34 2.07 -20.34 20.09
N ALA A 35 1.72 -21.20 19.14
CA ALA A 35 2.61 -21.58 18.05
C ALA A 35 3.00 -20.36 17.17
N ILE A 36 2.03 -19.51 16.82
CA ILE A 36 2.29 -18.28 16.06
C ILE A 36 3.21 -17.34 16.85
N LEU A 37 2.91 -17.13 18.14
CA LEU A 37 3.71 -16.28 19.02
C LEU A 37 5.15 -16.79 19.12
N SER A 38 5.34 -18.08 19.37
CA SER A 38 6.68 -18.70 19.45
C SER A 38 7.45 -18.54 18.14
N SER A 39 6.81 -18.73 16.99
CA SER A 39 7.45 -18.53 15.69
C SER A 39 7.85 -17.07 15.45
N MET A 40 6.99 -16.11 15.83
CA MET A 40 7.32 -14.69 15.75
C MET A 40 8.48 -14.30 16.68
N VAL A 41 8.51 -14.85 17.89
CA VAL A 41 9.60 -14.59 18.85
C VAL A 41 10.92 -15.20 18.34
N ALA A 42 10.87 -16.41 17.80
CA ALA A 42 12.06 -17.08 17.28
C ALA A 42 12.74 -16.32 16.13
N SER A 43 11.98 -15.58 15.30
CA SER A 43 12.58 -14.78 14.23
C SER A 43 13.44 -13.62 14.73
N PHE A 44 13.25 -13.16 15.98
CA PHE A 44 14.10 -12.12 16.56
C PHE A 44 15.50 -12.62 16.96
N ALA A 45 15.71 -13.93 17.09
CA ALA A 45 17.03 -14.49 17.41
C ALA A 45 18.09 -14.16 16.35
N LEU A 46 17.68 -13.81 15.12
CA LEU A 46 18.58 -13.35 14.05
C LEU A 46 19.28 -12.03 14.38
N PHE A 47 18.75 -11.25 15.32
CA PHE A 47 19.33 -9.98 15.75
C PHE A 47 20.20 -10.12 17.01
N ASP A 48 20.31 -11.33 17.58
CA ASP A 48 21.16 -11.56 18.73
C ASP A 48 22.63 -11.61 18.30
N SER A 49 23.46 -10.78 18.90
CA SER A 49 24.91 -10.80 18.68
C SER A 49 25.62 -11.40 19.90
N PRO A 50 26.43 -12.47 19.74
CA PRO A 50 27.12 -13.11 20.86
C PRO A 50 27.96 -12.12 21.67
N GLY A 51 27.72 -12.06 22.98
CA GLY A 51 28.42 -11.13 23.89
C GLY A 51 28.02 -9.66 23.75
N ARG A 52 26.93 -9.36 23.02
CA ARG A 52 26.36 -8.03 22.86
C ARG A 52 24.85 -8.06 23.15
N ASN A 53 24.12 -7.06 22.66
CA ASN A 53 22.69 -6.95 22.84
C ASN A 53 21.92 -7.98 21.99
N GLY A 54 20.72 -8.31 22.44
CA GLY A 54 19.79 -9.21 21.78
C GLY A 54 18.38 -9.02 22.32
N PHE A 55 17.41 -9.66 21.68
CA PHE A 55 16.01 -9.57 22.09
C PHE A 55 15.66 -10.69 23.07
N LYS A 56 14.98 -10.32 24.16
CA LYS A 56 14.45 -11.28 25.11
C LYS A 56 12.93 -11.24 25.12
N PHE A 57 12.32 -12.41 24.99
CA PHE A 57 10.88 -12.53 25.17
C PHE A 57 10.49 -12.35 26.64
N VAL A 58 9.51 -11.47 26.88
CA VAL A 58 8.92 -11.24 28.19
C VAL A 58 7.40 -11.41 28.07
N PRO A 59 6.80 -12.43 28.72
CA PRO A 59 5.36 -12.63 28.66
C PRO A 59 4.61 -11.49 29.38
N ALA A 60 3.45 -11.12 28.85
CA ALA A 60 2.61 -10.09 29.46
C ALA A 60 2.06 -10.58 30.82
N LYS A 61 2.18 -9.75 31.86
CA LYS A 61 1.61 -10.03 33.19
C LYS A 61 0.08 -9.96 33.20
N SER A 62 -0.49 -9.00 32.47
CA SER A 62 -1.93 -8.84 32.25
C SER A 62 -2.19 -8.71 30.75
N ILE A 63 -2.92 -9.68 30.20
CA ILE A 63 -3.24 -9.74 28.76
C ILE A 63 -4.17 -8.58 28.40
N GLU A 64 -5.18 -8.28 29.22
CA GLU A 64 -6.15 -7.21 28.96
C GLU A 64 -5.48 -5.84 28.86
N HIS A 65 -4.61 -5.52 29.83
CA HIS A 65 -3.87 -4.26 29.80
C HIS A 65 -2.89 -4.20 28.63
N PHE A 66 -2.22 -5.32 28.33
CA PHE A 66 -1.27 -5.40 27.21
C PHE A 66 -1.96 -5.20 25.86
N VAL A 67 -3.12 -5.83 25.62
CA VAL A 67 -3.90 -5.68 24.40
C VAL A 67 -4.42 -4.26 24.26
N THR A 68 -4.91 -3.66 25.35
CA THR A 68 -5.34 -2.25 25.36
C THR A 68 -4.18 -1.33 24.97
N ALA A 69 -3.03 -1.47 25.61
CA ALA A 69 -1.84 -0.67 25.30
C ALA A 69 -1.31 -0.93 23.87
N PHE A 70 -1.47 -2.14 23.35
CA PHE A 70 -1.14 -2.48 21.97
C PHE A 70 -2.06 -1.77 20.96
N ILE A 71 -3.38 -1.82 21.17
CA ILE A 71 -4.38 -1.19 20.30
C ILE A 71 -4.22 0.33 20.29
N PHE A 72 -4.13 0.96 21.46
CA PHE A 72 -4.00 2.41 21.60
C PHE A 72 -2.56 2.92 21.41
N ARG A 73 -1.59 2.01 21.21
CA ARG A 73 -0.17 2.32 21.00
C ARG A 73 0.44 3.19 22.11
N PHE A 74 0.04 2.96 23.35
CA PHE A 74 0.60 3.69 24.48
C PHE A 74 2.08 3.36 24.64
N PHE A 75 2.93 4.37 24.76
CA PHE A 75 4.35 4.21 25.04
C PHE A 75 4.60 4.58 26.51
N PRO A 76 4.91 3.60 27.39
CA PRO A 76 5.19 3.89 28.80
C PRO A 76 6.51 4.66 28.92
N GLN A 77 6.50 5.77 29.66
CA GLN A 77 7.68 6.63 29.83
C GLN A 77 8.81 5.96 30.63
N GLU A 78 8.50 4.86 31.32
CA GLU A 78 9.47 4.07 32.06
C GLU A 78 10.42 3.28 31.15
N ILE A 79 10.11 3.17 29.85
CA ILE A 79 10.91 2.42 28.88
C ILE A 79 11.98 3.33 28.26
N THR A 80 13.11 3.44 28.93
CA THR A 80 14.25 4.27 28.51
C THR A 80 15.50 3.45 28.12
N GLN A 81 15.48 2.14 28.39
CA GLN A 81 16.66 1.28 28.22
C GLN A 81 16.71 0.58 26.86
N ASN A 82 15.58 0.43 26.19
CA ASN A 82 15.53 -0.24 24.89
C ASN A 82 15.78 0.78 23.77
N ILE A 83 17.06 1.03 23.49
CA ILE A 83 17.48 1.99 22.47
C ILE A 83 17.93 1.26 21.21
N LEU A 84 17.23 1.53 20.11
CA LEU A 84 17.63 1.10 18.77
C LEU A 84 17.95 2.32 17.92
N ASN A 85 19.04 2.24 17.16
CA ASN A 85 19.38 3.31 16.22
C ASN A 85 18.59 3.17 14.91
N SER A 86 18.66 4.19 14.06
CA SER A 86 17.92 4.21 12.78
C SER A 86 18.24 3.02 11.87
N VAL A 87 19.48 2.51 11.89
CA VAL A 87 19.90 1.37 11.07
C VAL A 87 19.30 0.08 11.64
N GLU A 88 19.43 -0.15 12.94
CA GLU A 88 18.83 -1.31 13.62
C GLU A 88 17.30 -1.34 13.42
N LEU A 89 16.62 -0.21 13.58
CA LEU A 89 15.17 -0.11 13.34
C LEU A 89 14.79 -0.46 11.90
N SER A 90 15.58 0.00 10.92
CA SER A 90 15.33 -0.33 9.51
C SER A 90 15.45 -1.83 9.24
N THR A 91 16.29 -2.55 9.99
CA THR A 91 16.44 -4.00 9.82
C THR A 91 15.28 -4.82 10.41
N ILE A 92 14.59 -4.29 11.43
CA ILE A 92 13.48 -4.99 12.09
C ILE A 92 12.19 -4.86 11.29
N PHE A 93 11.96 -3.70 10.67
CA PHE A 93 10.77 -3.45 9.87
C PHE A 93 11.12 -3.03 8.45
N HIS A 94 10.62 -3.82 7.49
CA HIS A 94 10.68 -3.49 6.08
C HIS A 94 9.30 -3.63 5.47
N PHE A 95 8.96 -2.74 4.53
CA PHE A 95 7.78 -2.96 3.71
C PHE A 95 7.97 -4.24 2.87
N PRO A 96 6.92 -5.07 2.71
CA PRO A 96 7.02 -6.30 1.93
C PRO A 96 7.28 -5.98 0.46
N ASP A 97 8.54 -6.04 0.05
CA ASP A 97 8.93 -5.91 -1.35
C ASP A 97 8.50 -7.15 -2.15
N GLN A 98 8.21 -6.98 -3.44
CA GLN A 98 7.82 -8.07 -4.32
C GLN A 98 8.95 -9.11 -4.48
N LYS A 99 10.22 -8.67 -4.44
CA LYS A 99 11.36 -9.58 -4.57
C LYS A 99 11.54 -10.46 -3.33
N ASN A 100 11.31 -9.89 -2.15
CA ASN A 100 11.63 -10.54 -0.87
C ASN A 100 10.43 -11.20 -0.19
N THR A 101 9.21 -11.00 -0.69
CA THR A 101 8.00 -11.62 -0.12
C THR A 101 7.04 -12.10 -1.22
N PRO A 102 7.41 -13.17 -1.97
CA PRO A 102 6.59 -13.75 -3.02
C PRO A 102 5.53 -14.70 -2.42
N THR A 103 4.53 -14.14 -1.74
CA THR A 103 3.38 -14.91 -1.24
C THR A 103 2.12 -14.57 -2.02
N SER A 104 1.34 -15.58 -2.39
CA SER A 104 0.02 -15.42 -3.03
C SER A 104 -1.04 -14.86 -2.09
N GLN A 105 -0.78 -14.85 -0.78
CA GLN A 105 -1.70 -14.34 0.24
C GLN A 105 -1.67 -12.81 0.37
N LEU A 106 -0.69 -12.14 -0.24
CA LEU A 106 -0.59 -10.69 -0.26
C LEU A 106 -1.19 -10.17 -1.57
N GLN A 107 -2.38 -9.57 -1.51
CA GLN A 107 -3.01 -8.94 -2.67
C GLN A 107 -2.19 -7.71 -3.06
N ARG A 108 -1.48 -7.81 -4.19
CA ARG A 108 -0.68 -6.72 -4.74
C ARG A 108 -1.42 -6.07 -5.89
N GLN A 109 -1.20 -4.77 -6.07
CA GLN A 109 -1.78 -4.04 -7.18
C GLN A 109 -1.15 -4.52 -8.49
N ALA A 110 -1.98 -5.01 -9.42
CA ALA A 110 -1.51 -5.64 -10.66
C ALA A 110 -0.91 -4.64 -11.67
N SER A 111 -1.26 -3.36 -11.56
CA SER A 111 -0.75 -2.30 -12.43
C SER A 111 -0.03 -1.23 -11.61
N LYS A 112 1.09 -0.75 -12.14
CA LYS A 112 1.77 0.43 -11.62
C LYS A 112 0.83 1.61 -11.80
N GLN A 113 0.34 2.19 -10.72
CA GLN A 113 -0.32 3.49 -10.82
C GLN A 113 0.75 4.52 -11.18
N VAL A 114 0.51 5.22 -12.27
CA VAL A 114 1.31 6.37 -12.69
C VAL A 114 0.44 7.60 -12.56
N ASP A 115 1.08 8.73 -12.23
CA ASP A 115 0.39 10.01 -12.23
C ASP A 115 -0.14 10.30 -13.64
N GLY A 116 -1.27 11.00 -13.71
CA GLY A 116 -1.81 11.48 -14.97
C GLY A 116 -0.86 12.51 -15.60
N PRO A 117 -0.96 12.73 -16.92
CA PRO A 117 -0.14 13.73 -17.60
C PRO A 117 -0.29 15.14 -16.97
N ASN A 118 0.74 15.96 -17.14
CA ASN A 118 0.69 17.38 -16.77
C ASN A 118 -0.11 18.16 -17.82
N GLY A 119 -0.80 19.23 -17.39
CA GLY A 119 -1.56 20.09 -18.30
C GLY A 119 -2.81 19.43 -18.89
N VAL A 120 -3.48 18.54 -18.15
CA VAL A 120 -4.77 17.97 -18.59
C VAL A 120 -5.79 19.10 -18.78
N PRO A 121 -6.55 19.12 -19.88
CA PRO A 121 -7.62 20.09 -20.08
C PRO A 121 -8.63 20.11 -18.93
N GLU A 122 -9.03 21.31 -18.50
CA GLU A 122 -10.09 21.47 -17.48
C GLU A 122 -11.48 21.17 -18.05
N GLN A 123 -11.66 21.43 -19.35
CA GLN A 123 -12.91 21.27 -20.09
C GLN A 123 -12.75 20.27 -21.24
N GLY A 124 -13.86 19.81 -21.79
CA GLY A 124 -13.92 18.83 -22.86
C GLY A 124 -14.47 17.48 -22.41
N LEU A 125 -14.27 16.47 -23.24
CA LEU A 125 -14.86 15.15 -23.10
C LEU A 125 -14.15 14.35 -22.01
N LEU A 126 -14.87 13.91 -20.98
CA LEU A 126 -14.31 13.14 -19.87
C LEU A 126 -14.03 11.69 -20.32
N LEU A 127 -12.76 11.31 -20.31
CA LEU A 127 -12.32 9.94 -20.61
C LEU A 127 -12.36 9.05 -19.36
N GLY A 128 -12.10 9.62 -18.19
CA GLY A 128 -12.10 8.90 -16.92
C GLY A 128 -11.37 9.64 -15.81
N PHE A 129 -11.01 8.92 -14.76
CA PHE A 129 -10.29 9.46 -13.61
C PHE A 129 -8.97 8.72 -13.41
N ASN A 130 -7.88 9.46 -13.28
CA ASN A 130 -6.63 8.94 -12.73
C ASN A 130 -6.69 9.07 -11.20
N VAL A 131 -6.45 7.96 -10.50
CA VAL A 131 -6.33 7.98 -9.04
C VAL A 131 -4.89 7.61 -8.70
N PHE A 132 -4.14 8.58 -8.20
CA PHE A 132 -2.75 8.41 -7.83
C PHE A 132 -2.50 9.02 -6.45
N ARG A 133 -1.96 8.21 -5.52
CA ARG A 133 -1.66 8.63 -4.13
C ARG A 133 -2.85 9.29 -3.41
N GLY A 134 -4.06 8.77 -3.64
CA GLY A 134 -5.29 9.30 -3.05
C GLY A 134 -5.83 10.57 -3.71
N VAL A 135 -5.11 11.15 -4.68
CA VAL A 135 -5.59 12.28 -5.48
C VAL A 135 -6.35 11.74 -6.68
N LYS A 136 -7.61 12.18 -6.84
CA LYS A 136 -8.46 11.86 -8.00
C LYS A 136 -8.39 13.01 -9.00
N LYS A 137 -7.78 12.76 -10.15
CA LYS A 137 -7.63 13.72 -11.27
C LYS A 137 -8.55 13.32 -12.42
N ALA A 138 -9.38 14.24 -12.90
CA ALA A 138 -10.20 14.01 -14.08
C ALA A 138 -9.34 14.10 -15.35
N ILE A 139 -9.46 13.09 -16.23
CA ILE A 139 -8.75 13.03 -17.51
C ILE A 139 -9.74 13.37 -18.63
N ARG A 140 -9.47 14.46 -19.35
CA ARG A 140 -10.33 14.98 -20.42
C ARG A 140 -9.58 15.07 -21.74
N LEU A 141 -10.34 14.94 -22.82
CA LEU A 141 -9.91 15.24 -24.18
C LEU A 141 -10.47 16.62 -24.56
N SER A 142 -9.59 17.54 -24.96
CA SER A 142 -10.02 18.85 -25.43
C SER A 142 -10.81 18.72 -26.73
N GLU A 143 -11.70 19.68 -27.03
CA GLU A 143 -12.43 19.70 -28.30
C GLU A 143 -11.46 19.80 -29.50
N ASP A 144 -10.32 20.48 -29.32
CA ASP A 144 -9.27 20.62 -30.34
C ASP A 144 -8.59 19.30 -30.66
N ASP A 145 -8.24 18.52 -29.64
CA ASP A 145 -7.67 17.19 -29.82
C ASP A 145 -8.70 16.21 -30.37
N ARG A 146 -9.96 16.33 -29.93
CA ARG A 146 -11.06 15.49 -30.41
C ARG A 146 -11.28 15.61 -31.92
N ARG A 147 -11.06 16.79 -32.51
CA ARG A 147 -11.14 17.00 -33.97
C ARG A 147 -10.10 16.20 -34.75
N ARG A 148 -9.05 15.70 -34.10
CA ARG A 148 -8.00 14.87 -34.73
C ARG A 148 -8.37 13.38 -34.80
N HIS A 149 -9.63 13.06 -34.51
CA HIS A 149 -10.17 11.70 -34.41
C HIS A 149 -9.59 10.90 -33.24
N MET A 150 -10.32 9.86 -32.83
CA MET A 150 -9.95 8.99 -31.72
C MET A 150 -10.03 7.54 -32.18
N TYR A 151 -9.00 6.76 -31.85
CA TYR A 151 -8.95 5.33 -32.13
C TYR A 151 -8.89 4.54 -30.82
N ILE A 152 -9.91 3.72 -30.57
CA ILE A 152 -10.03 2.92 -29.34
C ILE A 152 -9.77 1.45 -29.69
N ILE A 153 -8.71 0.89 -29.13
CA ILE A 153 -8.33 -0.51 -29.31
C ILE A 153 -8.48 -1.24 -27.97
N GLY A 154 -9.08 -2.43 -28.02
CA GLY A 154 -9.17 -3.31 -26.86
C GLY A 154 -9.80 -4.65 -27.23
N GLN A 155 -9.33 -5.72 -26.59
CA GLN A 155 -9.90 -7.07 -26.74
C GLN A 155 -11.36 -7.11 -26.26
N THR A 156 -12.10 -8.15 -26.63
CA THR A 156 -13.47 -8.36 -26.14
C THR A 156 -13.51 -8.41 -24.61
N GLY A 157 -14.52 -7.79 -24.00
CA GLY A 157 -14.68 -7.75 -22.54
C GLY A 157 -13.86 -6.67 -21.81
N THR A 158 -13.03 -5.90 -22.51
CA THR A 158 -12.21 -4.83 -21.88
C THR A 158 -12.96 -3.52 -21.64
N GLY A 159 -14.26 -3.46 -21.96
CA GLY A 159 -15.10 -2.29 -21.73
C GLY A 159 -15.12 -1.26 -22.87
N LYS A 160 -14.59 -1.58 -24.07
CA LYS A 160 -14.62 -0.69 -25.25
C LYS A 160 -16.01 -0.13 -25.57
N SER A 161 -17.04 -0.98 -25.61
CA SER A 161 -18.41 -0.56 -25.92
C SER A 161 -18.97 0.37 -24.86
N TRP A 162 -18.66 0.13 -23.59
CA TRP A 162 -19.04 1.02 -22.50
C TRP A 162 -18.26 2.35 -22.59
N MET A 163 -16.96 2.33 -22.84
CA MET A 163 -16.22 3.58 -23.07
C MET A 163 -16.86 4.43 -24.17
N LEU A 164 -17.21 3.83 -25.31
CA LEU A 164 -17.91 4.55 -26.40
C LEU A 164 -19.27 5.11 -25.97
N LYS A 165 -20.12 4.29 -25.35
CA LYS A 165 -21.42 4.73 -24.81
C LYS A 165 -21.29 5.91 -23.85
N SER A 166 -20.29 5.88 -22.96
CA SER A 166 -20.03 6.97 -21.99
C SER A 166 -19.70 8.28 -22.68
N LEU A 167 -18.92 8.23 -23.75
CA LEU A 167 -18.53 9.42 -24.51
C LEU A 167 -19.71 9.97 -25.32
N VAL A 168 -20.48 9.09 -25.97
CA VAL A 168 -21.69 9.46 -26.71
C VAL A 168 -22.73 10.08 -25.78
N MET A 169 -22.96 9.52 -24.60
CA MET A 169 -23.91 10.06 -23.63
C MET A 169 -23.53 11.47 -23.17
N GLN A 170 -22.24 11.76 -23.01
CA GLN A 170 -21.78 13.12 -22.71
C GLN A 170 -22.13 14.10 -23.84
N ASP A 171 -22.09 13.67 -25.10
CA ASP A 171 -22.48 14.49 -26.23
C ASP A 171 -23.98 14.76 -26.26
N VAL A 172 -24.80 13.72 -26.08
CA VAL A 172 -26.26 13.83 -26.01
C VAL A 172 -26.66 14.82 -24.90
N LEU A 173 -26.10 14.65 -23.71
CA LEU A 173 -26.38 15.54 -22.57
C LEU A 173 -25.92 16.97 -22.79
N SER A 174 -24.88 17.18 -23.61
CA SER A 174 -24.41 18.51 -24.02
C SER A 174 -25.17 19.10 -25.22
N GLY A 175 -26.20 18.41 -25.73
CA GLY A 175 -26.99 18.83 -26.89
C GLY A 175 -26.23 18.78 -28.22
N ARG A 176 -25.17 17.98 -28.32
CA ARG A 176 -24.38 17.81 -29.55
C ARG A 176 -25.01 16.74 -30.44
N GLY A 177 -25.17 17.07 -31.71
CA GLY A 177 -25.59 16.10 -32.73
C GLY A 177 -24.52 15.02 -32.94
N LEU A 178 -24.96 13.79 -33.16
CA LEU A 178 -24.07 12.64 -33.35
C LEU A 178 -24.67 11.65 -34.35
N ALA A 179 -23.81 10.83 -34.92
CA ALA A 179 -24.19 9.63 -35.66
C ALA A 179 -23.44 8.45 -35.04
N PHE A 180 -24.18 7.41 -34.66
CA PHE A 180 -23.62 6.20 -34.06
C PHE A 180 -23.90 5.01 -34.98
N ILE A 181 -22.84 4.40 -35.48
CA ILE A 181 -22.92 3.24 -36.38
C ILE A 181 -22.48 2.02 -35.59
N ASP A 182 -23.43 1.17 -35.23
CA ASP A 182 -23.18 -0.07 -34.52
C ASP A 182 -23.65 -1.27 -35.35
N PRO A 183 -22.73 -2.07 -35.91
CA PRO A 183 -23.08 -3.23 -36.71
C PRO A 183 -23.66 -4.39 -35.88
N HIS A 184 -23.52 -4.37 -34.55
CA HIS A 184 -24.01 -5.42 -33.66
C HIS A 184 -25.38 -5.09 -33.04
N GLY A 185 -25.69 -3.81 -32.84
CA GLY A 185 -27.01 -3.30 -32.44
C GLY A 185 -27.16 -3.06 -30.94
N ASP A 186 -26.47 -3.84 -30.11
CA ASP A 186 -26.55 -3.81 -28.65
C ASP A 186 -26.19 -2.45 -28.02
N ALA A 187 -25.41 -1.62 -28.73
CA ALA A 187 -24.98 -0.34 -28.20
C ALA A 187 -25.90 0.83 -28.54
N ALA A 188 -26.66 0.74 -29.62
CA ALA A 188 -27.60 1.78 -30.01
C ALA A 188 -28.85 1.77 -29.12
N GLU A 189 -29.36 0.60 -28.73
CA GLU A 189 -30.52 0.47 -27.84
C GLU A 189 -30.28 1.09 -26.47
N ASP A 190 -29.08 0.93 -25.90
CA ASP A 190 -28.74 1.48 -24.58
C ASP A 190 -28.60 3.02 -24.55
N ILE A 191 -28.45 3.66 -25.71
CA ILE A 191 -28.22 5.12 -25.84
C ILE A 191 -29.53 5.89 -26.08
N MET A 192 -30.55 5.23 -26.65
CA MET A 192 -31.86 5.81 -27.00
C MET A 192 -32.88 5.67 -25.87
#